data_AF-I1A5T9-F1
#
_entry.id   AF-I1A5T9-F1
#
_cell.length_a   1.000
_cell.length_b   1.000
_cell.length_c   1.000
_cell.angle_alpha   90.00
_cell.angle_beta   90.00
_cell.angle_gamma   90.00
#
_symmetry.space_group_name_H-M   'P 1'
#
loop_
_entity.id
_entity.type
_entity.pdbx_description
1 polymer ?
#
loop_
_entity_poly.entity_id
_entity_poly.type
_entity_poly.pdbx_seq_one_letter_code
_entity_poly.pdbx_strand_id
1 'polypeptide(L)'
;MASTYDFKNILKELKKTENNLDKFENSLNKLANNSQQLKFNSSRYGAHELEKKISNSFQNADSEIEKEVSTIISNIVNITKASKDKMRIKINEQKQRIIHLNKELKDIYEINLEFINSNYEETIKLATKFYGGTKASNYATLLMLESYTKLCSGKINNFMQEDFDFYLDFYVACKRSNSKKYIIYARKYLFYAALLMIKLFPNNLNDEEKYKVIKKGFDCFLEFDDDEKIETNTLYDDLYSAGIELYNNFISKAYDNFVYDNVKALLVDSKYFKNEDIKLEFFKDSNSDSAKIFRYILDKGDIADNSNIKKAFKDTLSLAISENKQEYFDYWISVYDLRGWEFLEEIINIQEDRLTISQEILTSLRKSVLEIKKIAELFLNIAENIYNYLKSLDKKISLDNFVFAAPHLNEIVILVTNAKIEESENETVIKGRKILDDILFGMIFKYRRKCSIYNEQVIKDLNKVLQDSSSRLDRPKLKKLIKFDKSKKHQDKTDIYVKLVTEQILIKNKKIMMWAIIAGVTSSIILTILLLVLFLVILV
;
A
#
# COMPACT_ATOMS: atom_id res chain seq x y z
N MET A 1 2.90 49.76 -9.41
CA MET A 1 3.53 48.81 -10.33
C MET A 1 4.92 49.31 -10.64
N ALA A 2 5.97 48.58 -10.27
CA ALA A 2 7.30 48.86 -10.81
C ALA A 2 7.22 48.54 -12.31
N SER A 3 7.44 49.55 -13.14
CA SER A 3 7.30 49.46 -14.59
C SER A 3 8.41 48.58 -15.18
N THR A 4 8.22 48.06 -16.39
CA THR A 4 9.28 47.38 -17.17
C THR A 4 10.57 48.22 -17.27
N TYR A 5 10.44 49.54 -17.09
CA TYR A 5 11.54 50.50 -17.03
C TYR A 5 12.37 50.37 -15.73
N ASP A 6 11.74 50.13 -14.58
CA ASP A 6 12.42 49.96 -13.29
C ASP A 6 13.27 48.68 -13.28
N PHE A 7 12.74 47.59 -13.86
CA PHE A 7 13.50 46.33 -14.01
C PHE A 7 14.67 46.44 -15.00
N LYS A 8 14.50 47.20 -16.09
CA LYS A 8 15.60 47.50 -17.03
C LYS A 8 16.70 48.33 -16.36
N ASN A 9 16.33 49.28 -15.50
CA ASN A 9 17.30 50.07 -14.74
C ASN A 9 18.05 49.22 -13.72
N ILE A 10 17.38 48.32 -12.99
CA ILE A 10 18.04 47.38 -12.08
C ILE A 10 19.02 46.46 -12.84
N LEU A 11 18.64 45.95 -14.02
CA LEU A 11 19.54 45.18 -14.88
C LEU A 11 20.76 45.99 -15.35
N LYS A 12 20.55 47.29 -15.64
CA LYS A 12 21.63 48.21 -16.03
C LYS A 12 22.57 48.49 -14.87
N GLU A 13 22.04 48.67 -13.65
CA GLU A 13 22.85 48.83 -12.44
C GLU A 13 23.62 47.56 -12.08
N LEU A 14 23.01 46.37 -12.22
CA LEU A 14 23.71 45.10 -12.04
C LEU A 14 24.87 44.93 -13.04
N LYS A 15 24.66 45.24 -14.32
CA LYS A 15 25.76 45.27 -15.32
C LYS A 15 26.85 46.29 -14.97
N LYS A 16 26.47 47.45 -14.44
CA LYS A 16 27.43 48.47 -13.99
C LYS A 16 28.27 47.96 -12.82
N THR A 17 27.65 47.25 -11.87
CA THR A 17 28.33 46.60 -10.75
C THR A 17 29.26 45.47 -11.21
N GLU A 18 28.85 44.62 -12.17
CA GLU A 18 29.74 43.62 -12.81
C GLU A 18 30.99 44.30 -13.40
N ASN A 19 30.80 45.36 -14.20
CA ASN A 19 31.91 46.09 -14.81
C ASN A 19 32.84 46.76 -13.78
N ASN A 20 32.29 47.27 -12.67
CA ASN A 20 33.09 47.85 -11.59
C ASN A 20 33.92 46.80 -10.85
N LEU A 21 33.36 45.59 -10.65
CA LEU A 21 34.09 44.46 -10.07
C LEU A 21 35.25 44.01 -10.97
N ASP A 22 35.10 44.04 -12.29
CA ASP A 22 36.16 43.69 -13.24
C ASP A 22 37.29 44.73 -13.25
N LYS A 23 36.96 46.02 -13.15
CA LYS A 23 37.97 47.09 -12.99
C LYS A 23 38.79 46.92 -11.71
N PHE A 24 38.14 46.57 -10.60
CA PHE A 24 38.81 46.38 -9.31
C PHE A 24 39.77 45.17 -9.33
N GLU A 25 39.39 44.06 -9.99
CA GLU A 25 40.26 42.90 -10.19
C GLU A 25 41.54 43.26 -10.95
N ASN A 26 41.41 44.05 -12.01
CA ASN A 26 42.56 44.52 -12.78
C ASN A 26 43.50 45.40 -11.94
N SER A 27 42.97 46.24 -11.05
CA SER A 27 43.78 47.04 -10.12
C SER A 27 44.53 46.21 -9.08
N LEU A 28 43.90 45.17 -8.53
CA LEU A 28 44.54 44.27 -7.57
C LEU A 28 45.64 43.42 -8.20
N ASN A 29 45.41 42.88 -9.40
CA ASN A 29 46.43 42.13 -10.14
C ASN A 29 47.64 43.02 -10.46
N LYS A 30 47.42 44.31 -10.74
CA LYS A 30 48.50 45.28 -10.97
C LYS A 30 49.30 45.59 -9.70
N LEU A 31 48.63 45.72 -8.55
CA LEU A 31 49.30 45.91 -7.25
C LEU A 31 50.14 44.70 -6.85
N ALA A 32 49.61 43.48 -7.05
CA ALA A 32 50.34 42.24 -6.80
C ALA A 32 51.61 42.16 -7.66
N ASN A 33 51.51 42.44 -8.97
CA ASN A 33 52.67 42.45 -9.87
C ASN A 33 53.72 43.51 -9.49
N ASN A 34 53.29 44.72 -9.08
CA ASN A 34 54.22 45.77 -8.66
C ASN A 34 54.97 45.40 -7.37
N SER A 35 54.30 44.73 -6.43
CA SER A 35 54.91 44.32 -5.16
C SER A 35 56.00 43.24 -5.34
N GLN A 36 55.83 42.34 -6.32
CA GLN A 36 56.82 41.31 -6.66
C GLN A 36 58.10 41.87 -7.31
N GLN A 37 58.12 43.15 -7.70
CA GLN A 37 59.24 43.79 -8.38
C GLN A 37 60.02 44.78 -7.50
N LEU A 38 59.62 44.99 -6.24
CA LEU A 38 60.35 45.84 -5.31
C LEU A 38 61.64 45.13 -4.87
N LYS A 39 62.81 45.73 -5.18
CA LYS A 39 64.11 45.31 -4.62
C LYS A 39 64.73 46.47 -3.85
N PHE A 40 65.25 46.19 -2.65
CA PHE A 40 65.95 47.16 -1.82
C PHE A 40 67.35 47.50 -2.36
N ASN A 41 67.72 48.78 -2.35
CA ASN A 41 69.02 49.25 -2.82
C ASN A 41 70.04 49.26 -1.67
N SER A 42 70.88 48.23 -1.61
CA SER A 42 71.87 48.01 -0.57
C SER A 42 73.07 48.97 -0.62
N SER A 43 73.20 49.85 -1.62
CA SER A 43 74.39 50.70 -1.82
C SER A 43 74.49 51.92 -0.88
N ARG A 44 73.62 52.07 0.11
CA ARG A 44 73.50 53.29 0.94
C ARG A 44 74.14 53.24 2.33
N TYR A 45 74.62 52.09 2.81
CA TYR A 45 75.17 51.96 4.17
C TYR A 45 76.36 50.97 4.18
N GLY A 46 77.59 51.47 4.39
CA GLY A 46 78.87 50.71 4.54
C GLY A 46 79.26 50.47 6.02
N ALA A 47 80.17 49.61 6.51
CA ALA A 47 81.27 48.76 5.98
C ALA A 47 81.52 47.55 6.96
N HIS A 48 82.45 46.60 6.75
CA HIS A 48 82.43 45.46 5.79
C HIS A 48 82.62 44.07 6.48
N GLU A 49 82.67 43.98 7.82
CA GLU A 49 82.75 42.68 8.55
C GLU A 49 81.65 42.48 9.60
N LEU A 50 81.25 43.56 10.29
CA LEU A 50 79.89 43.62 10.88
C LEU A 50 78.85 43.38 9.79
N GLU A 51 79.09 43.90 8.58
CA GLU A 51 78.28 43.69 7.39
C GLU A 51 78.06 42.24 6.99
N LYS A 52 78.92 41.26 7.28
CA LYS A 52 78.65 39.88 6.82
C LYS A 52 77.68 39.15 7.73
N LYS A 53 77.79 39.35 9.05
CA LYS A 53 76.81 38.84 10.04
C LYS A 53 75.52 39.65 10.00
N ILE A 54 75.62 40.98 9.87
CA ILE A 54 74.49 41.88 9.66
C ILE A 54 73.86 41.55 8.32
N SER A 55 74.55 41.53 7.17
CA SER A 55 73.92 41.21 5.88
C SER A 55 73.32 39.81 5.82
N ASN A 56 73.89 38.77 6.43
CA ASN A 56 73.22 37.47 6.50
C ASN A 56 71.96 37.53 7.38
N SER A 57 72.02 38.19 8.54
CA SER A 57 70.84 38.37 9.41
C SER A 57 69.78 39.25 8.76
N PHE A 58 70.21 40.26 7.99
CA PHE A 58 69.37 41.20 7.26
C PHE A 58 68.82 40.58 5.98
N GLN A 59 69.56 39.78 5.23
CA GLN A 59 69.05 39.03 4.07
C GLN A 59 68.05 37.96 4.51
N ASN A 60 68.29 37.31 5.65
CA ASN A 60 67.32 36.40 6.23
C ASN A 60 66.06 37.14 6.69
N ALA A 61 66.21 38.28 7.38
CA ALA A 61 65.08 39.13 7.79
C ALA A 61 64.33 39.72 6.59
N ASP A 62 65.03 40.18 5.54
CA ASP A 62 64.44 40.72 4.31
C ASP A 62 63.70 39.61 3.55
N SER A 63 64.29 38.41 3.44
CA SER A 63 63.62 37.25 2.85
C SER A 63 62.41 36.78 3.67
N GLU A 64 62.48 36.85 5.01
CA GLU A 64 61.34 36.54 5.89
C GLU A 64 60.24 37.59 5.77
N ILE A 65 60.58 38.88 5.75
CA ILE A 65 59.65 39.99 5.55
C ILE A 65 59.01 39.91 4.16
N GLU A 66 59.78 39.68 3.10
CA GLU A 66 59.26 39.49 1.74
C GLU A 66 58.30 38.29 1.67
N LYS A 67 58.63 37.17 2.31
CA LYS A 67 57.75 35.99 2.40
C LYS A 67 56.47 36.30 3.18
N GLU A 68 56.57 37.02 4.29
CA GLU A 68 55.43 37.37 5.14
C GLU A 68 54.51 38.38 4.43
N VAL A 69 55.08 39.41 3.80
CA VAL A 69 54.35 40.38 2.95
C VAL A 69 53.69 39.66 1.76
N SER A 70 54.41 38.79 1.06
CA SER A 70 53.85 38.01 -0.06
C SER A 70 52.71 37.08 0.41
N THR A 71 52.82 36.50 1.61
CA THR A 71 51.78 35.67 2.23
C THR A 71 50.55 36.49 2.59
N ILE A 72 50.73 37.67 3.21
CA ILE A 72 49.64 38.60 3.55
C ILE A 72 48.94 39.08 2.27
N ILE A 73 49.69 39.50 1.24
CA ILE A 73 49.13 39.92 -0.05
C ILE A 73 48.37 38.77 -0.71
N SER A 74 48.95 37.57 -0.76
CA SER A 74 48.29 36.39 -1.33
C SER A 74 47.01 36.03 -0.58
N ASN A 75 47.00 36.12 0.75
CA ASN A 75 45.80 35.91 1.56
C ASN A 75 44.73 36.98 1.31
N ILE A 76 45.11 38.26 1.23
CA ILE A 76 44.20 39.36 0.88
C ILE A 76 43.61 39.14 -0.52
N VAL A 77 44.43 38.78 -1.50
CA VAL A 77 43.98 38.48 -2.87
C VAL A 77 43.01 37.30 -2.87
N ASN A 78 43.33 36.21 -2.17
CA ASN A 78 42.48 35.03 -2.09
C ASN A 78 41.13 35.30 -1.41
N ILE A 79 41.13 36.01 -0.27
CA ILE A 79 39.90 36.41 0.44
C ILE A 79 39.06 37.35 -0.42
N THR A 80 39.69 38.31 -1.10
CA THR A 80 39.01 39.27 -1.97
C THR A 80 38.41 38.57 -3.20
N LYS A 81 39.16 37.65 -3.81
CA LYS A 81 38.68 36.82 -4.93
C LYS A 81 37.49 35.95 -4.51
N ALA A 82 37.57 35.27 -3.38
CA ALA A 82 36.46 34.47 -2.84
C ALA A 82 35.21 35.32 -2.53
N SER A 83 35.38 36.52 -1.98
CA SER A 83 34.29 37.47 -1.76
C SER A 83 33.66 37.95 -3.08
N LYS A 84 34.49 38.26 -4.08
CA LYS A 84 34.04 38.65 -5.43
C LYS A 84 33.31 37.50 -6.13
N ASP A 85 33.83 36.28 -6.07
CA ASP A 85 33.19 35.10 -6.66
C ASP A 85 31.81 34.87 -6.04
N LYS A 86 31.71 34.99 -4.72
CA LYS A 86 30.43 34.93 -3.99
C LYS A 86 29.46 36.02 -4.43
N MET A 87 29.94 37.25 -4.66
CA MET A 87 29.12 38.34 -5.19
C MET A 87 28.67 38.09 -6.63
N ARG A 88 29.56 37.58 -7.50
CA ARG A 88 29.28 37.27 -8.90
C ARG A 88 28.21 36.18 -9.04
N ILE A 89 28.29 35.13 -8.21
CA ILE A 89 27.27 34.08 -8.12
C ILE A 89 25.92 34.69 -7.76
N LYS A 90 25.85 35.51 -6.70
CA LYS A 90 24.61 36.19 -6.29
C LYS A 90 24.06 37.12 -7.37
N ILE A 91 24.91 37.87 -8.07
CA ILE A 91 24.49 38.75 -9.18
C ILE A 91 23.87 37.91 -10.31
N ASN A 92 24.49 36.80 -10.68
CA ASN A 92 23.97 35.89 -11.69
C ASN A 92 22.62 35.27 -11.28
N GLU A 93 22.49 34.83 -10.02
CA GLU A 93 21.22 34.34 -9.47
C GLU A 93 20.11 35.39 -9.56
N GLN A 94 20.37 36.63 -9.15
CA GLN A 94 19.38 37.71 -9.24
C GLN A 94 19.03 38.06 -10.70
N LYS A 95 20.02 38.05 -11.60
CA LYS A 95 19.81 38.28 -13.02
C LYS A 95 18.89 37.21 -13.64
N GLN A 96 19.11 35.93 -13.32
CA GLN A 96 18.23 34.84 -13.76
C GLN A 96 16.82 35.00 -13.20
N ARG A 97 16.70 35.38 -11.92
CA ARG A 97 15.41 35.67 -11.29
C ARG A 97 14.66 36.81 -11.99
N ILE A 98 15.35 37.89 -12.36
CA ILE A 98 14.74 39.01 -13.10
C ILE A 98 14.29 38.58 -14.50
N ILE A 99 15.10 37.77 -15.21
CA ILE A 99 14.72 37.25 -16.53
C ILE A 99 13.45 36.39 -16.42
N HIS A 100 13.37 35.54 -15.40
CA HIS A 100 12.20 34.72 -15.14
C HIS A 100 10.94 35.57 -14.84
N LEU A 101 11.04 36.55 -13.93
CA LEU A 101 9.93 37.46 -13.61
C LEU A 101 9.46 38.28 -14.83
N ASN A 102 10.38 38.72 -15.69
CA ASN A 102 10.01 39.43 -16.91
C ASN A 102 9.26 38.54 -17.91
N LYS A 103 9.64 37.26 -18.00
CA LYS A 103 8.92 36.29 -18.82
C LYS A 103 7.50 36.07 -18.28
N GLU A 104 7.37 35.84 -16.96
CA GLU A 104 6.05 35.69 -16.32
C GLU A 104 5.15 36.91 -16.57
N LEU A 105 5.69 38.13 -16.44
CA LEU A 105 4.95 39.37 -16.73
C LEU A 105 4.49 39.47 -18.19
N LYS A 106 5.35 39.07 -19.14
CA LYS A 106 5.01 39.05 -20.57
C LYS A 106 3.87 38.08 -20.85
N ASP A 107 3.97 36.87 -20.32
CA ASP A 107 2.98 35.82 -20.53
C ASP A 107 1.61 36.21 -19.93
N ILE A 108 1.58 36.81 -18.71
CA ILE A 108 0.34 37.36 -18.12
C ILE A 108 -0.23 38.50 -18.97
N TYR A 109 0.63 39.38 -19.48
CA TYR A 109 0.20 40.50 -20.30
C TYR A 109 -0.46 40.02 -21.60
N GLU A 110 0.09 38.97 -22.23
CA GLU A 110 -0.50 38.34 -23.41
C GLU A 110 -1.89 37.74 -23.08
N ILE A 111 -2.02 36.97 -21.99
CA ILE A 111 -3.32 36.44 -21.53
C ILE A 111 -4.33 37.57 -21.31
N ASN A 112 -3.91 38.66 -20.67
CA ASN A 112 -4.77 39.81 -20.38
C ASN A 112 -5.18 40.57 -21.64
N LEU A 113 -4.29 40.68 -22.63
CA LEU A 113 -4.61 41.30 -23.91
C LEU A 113 -5.67 40.50 -24.67
N GLU A 114 -5.51 39.17 -24.76
CA GLU A 114 -6.51 38.31 -25.40
C GLU A 114 -7.87 38.43 -24.71
N PHE A 115 -7.88 38.51 -23.37
CA PHE A 115 -9.11 38.69 -22.61
C PHE A 115 -9.80 40.03 -22.91
N ILE A 116 -9.05 41.14 -22.92
CA ILE A 116 -9.57 42.47 -23.21
C ILE A 116 -10.11 42.54 -24.64
N ASN A 117 -9.45 41.89 -25.59
CA ASN A 117 -9.88 41.80 -26.99
C ASN A 117 -11.05 40.82 -27.19
N SER A 118 -11.61 40.26 -26.10
CA SER A 118 -12.70 39.28 -26.13
C SER A 118 -12.37 37.99 -26.87
N ASN A 119 -11.08 37.68 -27.05
CA ASN A 119 -10.60 36.41 -27.59
C ASN A 119 -10.54 35.35 -26.48
N TYR A 120 -11.71 34.96 -26.00
CA TYR A 120 -11.86 34.13 -24.81
C TYR A 120 -11.29 32.70 -25.00
N GLU A 121 -11.37 32.13 -26.21
CA GLU A 121 -10.80 30.81 -26.49
C GLU A 121 -9.27 30.82 -26.38
N GLU A 122 -8.60 31.81 -26.97
CA GLU A 122 -7.15 31.96 -26.84
C GLU A 122 -6.75 32.30 -25.40
N THR A 123 -7.56 33.09 -24.69
CA THR A 123 -7.34 33.37 -23.26
C THR A 123 -7.30 32.08 -22.44
N ILE A 124 -8.27 31.18 -22.64
CA ILE A 124 -8.32 29.87 -21.96
C ILE A 124 -7.08 29.04 -22.32
N LYS A 125 -6.74 28.97 -23.60
CA LYS A 125 -5.60 28.19 -24.10
C LYS A 125 -4.26 28.66 -23.53
N LEU A 126 -4.05 29.98 -23.46
CA LEU A 126 -2.83 30.56 -22.89
C LEU A 126 -2.79 30.40 -21.36
N ALA A 127 -3.88 30.68 -20.66
CA ALA A 127 -3.96 30.57 -19.21
C ALA A 127 -3.79 29.13 -18.71
N THR A 128 -4.32 28.13 -19.42
CA THR A 128 -4.15 26.71 -19.08
C THR A 128 -2.69 26.25 -19.18
N LYS A 129 -1.91 26.87 -20.07
CA LYS A 129 -0.48 26.57 -20.27
C LYS A 129 0.44 27.45 -19.43
N PHE A 130 -0.11 28.35 -18.61
CA PHE A 130 0.68 29.29 -17.83
C PHE A 130 1.25 28.63 -16.57
N TYR A 131 2.57 28.69 -16.43
CA TYR A 131 3.29 28.22 -15.24
C TYR A 131 4.09 29.38 -14.65
N GLY A 132 3.60 29.97 -13.57
CA GLY A 132 4.30 31.03 -12.86
C GLY A 132 4.06 31.02 -11.35
N GLY A 133 4.58 32.04 -10.67
CA GLY A 133 4.36 32.25 -9.24
C GLY A 133 2.88 32.32 -8.86
N THR A 134 2.55 32.02 -7.61
CA THR A 134 1.17 31.84 -7.12
C THR A 134 0.21 32.98 -7.50
N LYS A 135 0.63 34.24 -7.34
CA LYS A 135 -0.21 35.40 -7.67
C LYS A 135 -0.52 35.51 -9.16
N ALA A 136 0.48 35.27 -9.99
CA ALA A 136 0.35 35.30 -11.45
C ALA A 136 -0.58 34.18 -11.94
N SER A 137 -0.37 32.98 -11.42
CA SER A 137 -1.18 31.81 -11.76
C SER A 137 -2.64 31.98 -11.32
N ASN A 138 -2.89 32.59 -10.16
CA ASN A 138 -4.24 32.92 -9.71
C ASN A 138 -4.93 33.94 -10.62
N TYR A 139 -4.19 34.95 -11.11
CA TYR A 139 -4.73 35.93 -12.04
C TYR A 139 -5.05 35.32 -13.41
N ALA A 140 -4.14 34.51 -13.97
CA ALA A 140 -4.39 33.77 -15.21
C ALA A 140 -5.61 32.84 -15.08
N THR A 141 -5.72 32.14 -13.94
CA THR A 141 -6.89 31.28 -13.63
C THR A 141 -8.18 32.10 -13.57
N LEU A 142 -8.16 33.29 -12.96
CA LEU A 142 -9.34 34.15 -12.90
C LEU A 142 -9.82 34.55 -14.32
N LEU A 143 -8.89 34.99 -15.18
CA LEU A 143 -9.22 35.35 -16.56
C LEU A 143 -9.74 34.15 -17.36
N MET A 144 -9.18 32.96 -17.14
CA MET A 144 -9.65 31.71 -17.73
C MET A 144 -11.10 31.40 -17.32
N LEU A 145 -11.42 31.46 -16.02
CA LEU A 145 -12.78 31.16 -15.53
C LEU A 145 -13.81 32.19 -16.00
N GLU A 146 -13.45 33.47 -16.06
CA GLU A 146 -14.30 34.51 -16.66
C GLU A 146 -14.52 34.26 -18.15
N SER A 147 -13.48 33.87 -18.89
CA SER A 147 -13.57 33.53 -20.32
C SER A 147 -14.51 32.36 -20.59
N TYR A 148 -14.40 31.28 -19.80
CA TYR A 148 -15.35 30.18 -19.85
C TYR A 148 -16.79 30.66 -19.65
N THR A 149 -17.02 31.46 -18.62
CA THR A 149 -18.36 31.97 -18.27
C THR A 149 -18.96 32.80 -19.42
N LYS A 150 -18.15 33.64 -20.09
CA LYS A 150 -18.59 34.45 -21.23
C LYS A 150 -19.01 33.59 -22.42
N LEU A 151 -18.25 32.55 -22.73
CA LEU A 151 -18.53 31.66 -23.86
C LEU A 151 -19.71 30.69 -23.60
N CYS A 152 -19.94 30.28 -22.35
CA CYS A 152 -20.98 29.29 -22.00
C CYS A 152 -22.37 29.69 -22.51
N SER A 153 -22.76 30.96 -22.34
CA SER A 153 -24.08 31.46 -22.74
C SER A 153 -24.29 31.47 -24.26
N GLY A 154 -23.23 31.72 -25.04
CA GLY A 154 -23.29 31.69 -26.50
C GLY A 154 -23.37 30.26 -27.03
N LYS A 155 -22.52 29.38 -26.50
CA LYS A 155 -22.46 27.96 -26.89
C LYS A 155 -23.75 27.20 -26.57
N ILE A 156 -24.41 27.51 -25.45
CA ILE A 156 -25.59 26.72 -25.02
C ILE A 156 -26.81 26.96 -25.94
N ASN A 157 -26.91 28.15 -26.52
CA ASN A 157 -28.03 28.51 -27.41
C ASN A 157 -27.95 27.80 -28.77
N ASN A 158 -26.75 27.45 -29.22
CA ASN A 158 -26.48 26.71 -30.45
C ASN A 158 -25.60 25.48 -30.16
N PHE A 159 -26.04 24.67 -29.20
CA PHE A 159 -25.25 23.57 -28.66
C PHE A 159 -24.89 22.53 -29.72
N MET A 160 -23.59 22.25 -29.86
CA MET A 160 -23.05 21.16 -30.68
C MET A 160 -22.48 20.05 -29.80
N GLN A 161 -22.30 18.86 -30.38
CA GLN A 161 -21.82 17.69 -29.65
C GLN A 161 -20.45 17.93 -29.00
N GLU A 162 -19.55 18.62 -29.70
CA GLU A 162 -18.18 18.92 -29.25
C GLU A 162 -18.15 19.95 -28.11
N ASP A 163 -19.24 20.70 -27.89
CA ASP A 163 -19.31 21.69 -26.81
C ASP A 163 -19.44 21.02 -25.44
N PHE A 164 -19.86 19.75 -25.35
CA PHE A 164 -19.97 19.05 -24.06
C PHE A 164 -18.63 19.04 -23.30
N ASP A 165 -17.53 18.75 -24.00
CA ASP A 165 -16.19 18.72 -23.41
C ASP A 165 -15.76 20.10 -22.89
N PHE A 166 -16.16 21.17 -23.58
CA PHE A 166 -15.91 22.54 -23.12
C PHE A 166 -16.56 22.83 -21.75
N TYR A 167 -17.81 22.40 -21.55
CA TYR A 167 -18.50 22.57 -20.25
C TYR A 167 -17.88 21.69 -19.16
N LEU A 168 -17.46 20.47 -19.51
CA LEU A 168 -16.78 19.58 -18.58
C LEU A 168 -15.43 20.16 -18.14
N ASP A 169 -14.65 20.70 -19.07
CA ASP A 169 -13.37 21.36 -18.80
C ASP A 169 -13.55 22.57 -17.88
N PHE A 170 -14.59 23.38 -18.11
CA PHE A 170 -14.91 24.50 -17.23
C PHE A 170 -15.22 24.04 -15.79
N TYR A 171 -16.06 23.02 -15.64
CA TYR A 171 -16.40 22.45 -14.33
C TYR A 171 -15.18 21.90 -13.60
N VAL A 172 -14.33 21.14 -14.30
CA VAL A 172 -13.07 20.60 -13.77
C VAL A 172 -12.11 21.72 -13.37
N ALA A 173 -11.98 22.77 -14.19
CA ALA A 173 -11.14 23.93 -13.89
C ALA A 173 -11.62 24.65 -12.60
N CYS A 174 -12.93 24.79 -12.42
CA CYS A 174 -13.52 25.37 -11.20
C CYS A 174 -13.22 24.52 -9.95
N LYS A 175 -13.36 23.19 -10.03
CA LYS A 175 -13.04 22.29 -8.91
C LYS A 175 -11.55 22.32 -8.56
N ARG A 176 -10.66 22.25 -9.57
CA ARG A 176 -9.20 22.30 -9.38
C ARG A 176 -8.72 23.60 -8.73
N SER A 177 -9.35 24.72 -9.07
CA SER A 177 -9.05 26.05 -8.52
C SER A 177 -9.80 26.37 -7.22
N ASN A 178 -10.66 25.47 -6.73
CA ASN A 178 -11.53 25.67 -5.58
C ASN A 178 -12.38 26.97 -5.67
N SER A 179 -12.88 27.26 -6.86
CA SER A 179 -13.49 28.56 -7.16
C SER A 179 -14.99 28.59 -6.89
N LYS A 180 -15.38 28.98 -5.67
CA LYS A 180 -16.78 29.00 -5.21
C LYS A 180 -17.72 29.86 -6.06
N LYS A 181 -17.24 30.97 -6.63
CA LYS A 181 -18.06 31.86 -7.46
C LYS A 181 -18.44 31.20 -8.79
N TYR A 182 -17.45 30.62 -9.49
CA TYR A 182 -17.65 30.12 -10.85
C TYR A 182 -18.21 28.71 -10.88
N ILE A 183 -17.97 27.90 -9.84
CA ILE A 183 -18.47 26.52 -9.80
C ILE A 183 -20.00 26.46 -9.90
N ILE A 184 -20.72 27.45 -9.38
CA ILE A 184 -22.19 27.56 -9.45
C ILE A 184 -22.65 27.68 -10.91
N TYR A 185 -21.99 28.53 -11.70
CA TYR A 185 -22.29 28.66 -13.13
C TYR A 185 -21.88 27.41 -13.89
N ALA A 186 -20.68 26.88 -13.62
CA ALA A 186 -20.15 25.72 -14.32
C ALA A 186 -21.03 24.48 -14.16
N ARG A 187 -21.51 24.20 -12.93
CA ARG A 187 -22.45 23.08 -12.69
C ARG A 187 -23.79 23.29 -13.40
N LYS A 188 -24.32 24.52 -13.41
CA LYS A 188 -25.59 24.83 -14.06
C LYS A 188 -25.48 24.62 -15.58
N TYR A 189 -24.43 25.14 -16.21
CA TYR A 189 -24.20 24.94 -17.64
C TYR A 189 -23.90 23.48 -18.01
N LEU A 190 -23.11 22.76 -17.20
CA LEU A 190 -22.82 21.35 -17.46
C LEU A 190 -24.09 20.47 -17.33
N PHE A 191 -24.98 20.79 -16.38
CA PHE A 191 -26.29 20.13 -16.28
C PHE A 191 -27.13 20.33 -17.57
N TYR A 192 -27.25 21.58 -18.04
CA TYR A 192 -27.95 21.86 -19.29
C TYR A 192 -27.30 21.20 -20.51
N ALA A 193 -25.96 21.22 -20.59
CA ALA A 193 -25.22 20.57 -21.66
C ALA A 193 -25.45 19.05 -21.65
N ALA A 194 -25.47 18.40 -20.48
CA ALA A 194 -25.78 16.98 -20.36
C ALA A 194 -27.19 16.67 -20.89
N LEU A 195 -28.18 17.48 -20.55
CA LEU A 195 -29.55 17.32 -21.07
C LEU A 195 -29.61 17.49 -22.60
N LEU A 196 -29.01 18.57 -23.12
CA LEU A 196 -29.02 18.86 -24.56
C LEU A 196 -28.29 17.77 -25.35
N MET A 197 -27.18 17.25 -24.82
CA MET A 197 -26.45 16.14 -25.41
C MET A 197 -27.33 14.89 -25.59
N ILE A 198 -28.10 14.54 -24.56
CA ILE A 198 -29.01 13.38 -24.61
C ILE A 198 -30.21 13.65 -25.52
N LYS A 199 -30.76 14.88 -25.55
CA LYS A 199 -31.94 15.22 -26.35
C LYS A 199 -31.65 15.43 -27.83
N LEU A 200 -30.58 16.12 -28.18
CA LEU A 200 -30.26 16.52 -29.55
C LEU A 200 -29.44 15.47 -30.29
N PHE A 201 -28.61 14.70 -29.57
CA PHE A 201 -27.70 13.72 -30.17
C PHE A 201 -27.91 12.28 -29.64
N PRO A 202 -29.16 11.78 -29.51
CA PRO A 202 -29.45 10.49 -28.88
C PRO A 202 -28.88 9.29 -29.66
N ASN A 203 -28.60 9.42 -30.95
CA ASN A 203 -28.09 8.32 -31.77
C ASN A 203 -26.57 8.35 -31.97
N ASN A 204 -25.90 9.41 -31.51
CA ASN A 204 -24.46 9.59 -31.69
C ASN A 204 -23.64 8.99 -30.54
N LEU A 205 -24.31 8.64 -29.44
CA LEU A 205 -23.70 8.06 -28.25
C LEU A 205 -24.20 6.62 -28.07
N ASN A 206 -23.29 5.71 -27.74
CA ASN A 206 -23.70 4.41 -27.22
C ASN A 206 -24.25 4.56 -25.79
N ASP A 207 -24.90 3.51 -25.28
CA ASP A 207 -25.56 3.54 -23.97
C ASP A 207 -24.60 3.89 -22.82
N GLU A 208 -23.34 3.41 -22.87
CA GLU A 208 -22.35 3.71 -21.83
C GLU A 208 -21.94 5.19 -21.85
N GLU A 209 -21.78 5.76 -23.04
CA GLU A 209 -21.46 7.18 -23.22
C GLU A 209 -22.64 8.06 -22.77
N LYS A 210 -23.86 7.70 -23.15
CA LYS A 210 -25.09 8.38 -22.68
C LYS A 210 -25.15 8.40 -21.17
N TYR A 211 -24.94 7.25 -20.53
CA TYR A 211 -25.00 7.15 -19.08
C TYR A 211 -23.89 7.95 -18.39
N LYS A 212 -22.68 7.99 -18.96
CA LYS A 212 -21.60 8.87 -18.46
C LYS A 212 -21.99 10.35 -18.50
N VAL A 213 -22.61 10.80 -19.59
CA VAL A 213 -23.13 12.17 -19.74
C VAL A 213 -24.23 12.44 -18.70
N ILE A 214 -25.20 11.55 -18.58
CA ILE A 214 -26.31 11.66 -17.62
C ILE A 214 -25.80 11.75 -16.18
N LYS A 215 -24.82 10.91 -15.81
CA LYS A 215 -24.18 10.96 -14.49
C LYS A 215 -23.55 12.32 -14.18
N LYS A 216 -22.96 12.99 -15.17
CA LYS A 216 -22.44 14.36 -14.98
C LYS A 216 -23.58 15.34 -14.70
N GLY A 217 -24.70 15.21 -15.38
CA GLY A 217 -25.90 15.97 -15.04
C GLY A 217 -26.38 15.71 -13.61
N PHE A 218 -26.45 14.45 -13.18
CA PHE A 218 -26.83 14.11 -11.79
C PHE A 218 -25.85 14.65 -10.75
N ASP A 219 -24.54 14.53 -10.99
CA ASP A 219 -23.51 15.11 -10.12
C ASP A 219 -23.72 16.62 -9.94
N CYS A 220 -24.03 17.34 -11.03
CA CYS A 220 -24.31 18.77 -10.97
C CYS A 220 -25.60 19.08 -10.20
N PHE A 221 -26.70 18.36 -10.48
CA PHE A 221 -27.99 18.58 -9.84
C PHE A 221 -27.97 18.30 -8.33
N LEU A 222 -27.23 17.28 -7.88
CA LEU A 222 -27.08 17.01 -6.45
C LEU A 222 -26.42 18.17 -5.69
N GLU A 223 -25.56 18.94 -6.35
CA GLU A 223 -24.90 20.11 -5.77
C GLU A 223 -25.77 21.38 -5.80
N PHE A 224 -26.89 21.40 -6.53
CA PHE A 224 -27.79 22.56 -6.61
C PHE A 224 -28.42 22.88 -5.25
N ASP A 225 -28.64 24.17 -5.01
CA ASP A 225 -29.49 24.61 -3.91
C ASP A 225 -30.98 24.36 -4.22
N ASP A 226 -31.84 24.61 -3.24
CA ASP A 226 -33.27 24.28 -3.35
C ASP A 226 -33.97 25.10 -4.45
N ASP A 227 -33.59 26.37 -4.64
CA ASP A 227 -34.15 27.24 -5.67
C ASP A 227 -33.75 26.77 -7.06
N GLU A 228 -32.47 26.43 -7.27
CA GLU A 228 -31.95 25.86 -8.51
C GLU A 228 -32.62 24.53 -8.86
N LYS A 229 -32.89 23.67 -7.87
CA LYS A 229 -33.60 22.40 -8.06
C LYS A 229 -35.04 22.63 -8.50
N ILE A 230 -35.75 23.58 -7.89
CA ILE A 230 -37.11 23.95 -8.28
C ILE A 230 -37.15 24.48 -9.71
N GLU A 231 -36.21 25.38 -10.07
CA GLU A 231 -36.12 25.95 -11.44
C GLU A 231 -35.88 24.87 -12.51
N THR A 232 -35.09 23.85 -12.18
CA THR A 232 -34.64 22.83 -13.14
C THR A 232 -35.38 21.49 -13.04
N ASN A 233 -36.41 21.39 -12.20
CA ASN A 233 -37.02 20.10 -11.85
C ASN A 233 -37.53 19.33 -13.08
N THR A 234 -38.26 19.99 -13.99
CA THR A 234 -38.78 19.34 -15.20
C THR A 234 -37.68 18.83 -16.13
N LEU A 235 -36.55 19.52 -16.16
CA LEU A 235 -35.39 19.13 -16.98
C LEU A 235 -34.64 17.98 -16.33
N TYR A 236 -34.59 17.96 -15.00
CA TYR A 236 -34.05 16.83 -14.24
C TYR A 236 -34.91 15.59 -14.45
N ASP A 237 -36.24 15.69 -14.46
CA ASP A 237 -37.15 14.56 -14.68
C ASP A 237 -36.90 13.86 -16.03
N ASP A 238 -36.62 14.62 -17.09
CA ASP A 238 -36.25 14.08 -18.40
C ASP A 238 -34.93 13.30 -18.33
N LEU A 239 -33.92 13.88 -17.68
CA LEU A 239 -32.61 13.25 -17.51
C LEU A 239 -32.69 12.01 -16.59
N TYR A 240 -33.52 12.10 -15.55
CA TYR A 240 -33.80 11.04 -14.59
C TYR A 240 -34.40 9.83 -15.30
N SER A 241 -35.43 10.05 -16.11
CA SER A 241 -36.13 9.00 -16.88
C SER A 241 -35.19 8.25 -17.81
N ALA A 242 -34.33 8.96 -18.55
CA ALA A 242 -33.30 8.32 -19.39
C ALA A 242 -32.24 7.59 -18.55
N GLY A 243 -31.84 8.18 -17.43
CA GLY A 243 -30.82 7.62 -16.53
C GLY A 243 -31.26 6.32 -15.86
N ILE A 244 -32.50 6.26 -15.34
CA ILE A 244 -32.99 5.09 -14.61
C ILE A 244 -33.24 3.89 -15.54
N GLU A 245 -33.64 4.14 -16.79
CA GLU A 245 -33.76 3.09 -17.80
C GLU A 245 -32.40 2.46 -18.11
N LEU A 246 -31.41 3.28 -18.43
CA LEU A 246 -30.04 2.82 -18.70
C LEU A 246 -29.42 2.14 -17.47
N TYR A 247 -29.61 2.71 -16.28
CA TYR A 247 -29.14 2.13 -15.02
C TYR A 247 -29.72 0.73 -14.81
N ASN A 248 -31.04 0.57 -14.95
CA ASN A 248 -31.71 -0.72 -14.79
C ASN A 248 -31.22 -1.76 -15.81
N ASN A 249 -30.94 -1.34 -17.05
CA ASN A 249 -30.36 -2.22 -18.07
C ASN A 249 -28.93 -2.65 -17.69
N PHE A 250 -28.10 -1.72 -17.20
CA PHE A 250 -26.73 -2.01 -16.80
C PHE A 250 -26.61 -2.85 -15.54
N ILE A 251 -27.42 -2.59 -14.51
CA ILE A 251 -27.40 -3.43 -13.31
C ILE A 251 -27.82 -4.86 -13.65
N SER A 252 -28.83 -5.04 -14.51
CA SER A 252 -29.26 -6.38 -14.96
C SER A 252 -28.13 -7.09 -15.68
N LYS A 253 -27.53 -6.44 -16.68
CA LYS A 253 -26.42 -7.02 -17.45
C LYS A 253 -25.20 -7.33 -16.57
N ALA A 254 -24.83 -6.43 -15.66
CA ALA A 254 -23.65 -6.61 -14.80
C ALA A 254 -23.87 -7.70 -13.74
N TYR A 255 -25.07 -7.74 -13.14
CA TYR A 255 -25.45 -8.71 -12.13
C TYR A 255 -25.56 -10.12 -12.70
N ASP A 256 -26.25 -10.27 -13.83
CA ASP A 256 -26.48 -11.58 -14.45
C ASP A 256 -25.21 -12.21 -15.03
N ASN A 257 -24.18 -11.43 -15.33
CA ASN A 257 -22.90 -11.91 -15.87
C ASN A 257 -21.74 -11.86 -14.86
N PHE A 258 -22.01 -11.55 -13.59
CA PHE A 258 -20.99 -11.38 -12.56
C PHE A 258 -19.82 -10.43 -12.92
N VAL A 259 -20.11 -9.28 -13.52
CA VAL A 259 -19.06 -8.28 -13.84
C VAL A 259 -18.80 -7.42 -12.60
N TYR A 260 -17.91 -7.88 -11.71
CA TYR A 260 -17.80 -7.35 -10.35
C TYR A 260 -17.49 -5.85 -10.28
N ASP A 261 -16.52 -5.37 -11.09
CA ASP A 261 -16.16 -3.94 -11.10
C ASP A 261 -17.35 -3.07 -11.51
N ASN A 262 -18.17 -3.54 -12.46
CA ASN A 262 -19.37 -2.84 -12.89
C ASN A 262 -20.43 -2.85 -11.79
N VAL A 263 -20.67 -3.99 -11.14
CA VAL A 263 -21.61 -4.07 -10.02
C VAL A 263 -21.19 -3.12 -8.89
N LYS A 264 -19.91 -3.11 -8.53
CA LYS A 264 -19.39 -2.22 -7.50
C LYS A 264 -19.56 -0.74 -7.87
N ALA A 265 -19.29 -0.37 -9.12
CA ALA A 265 -19.51 1.00 -9.60
C ALA A 265 -21.00 1.37 -9.59
N LEU A 266 -21.87 0.47 -10.05
CA LEU A 266 -23.31 0.69 -10.13
C LEU A 266 -23.99 0.70 -8.75
N LEU A 267 -23.44 -0.01 -7.75
CA LEU A 267 -23.87 0.11 -6.36
C LEU A 267 -23.63 1.53 -5.83
N VAL A 268 -22.54 2.19 -6.20
CA VAL A 268 -22.30 3.59 -5.83
C VAL A 268 -23.27 4.53 -6.56
N ASP A 269 -23.58 4.22 -7.82
CA ASP A 269 -24.46 5.04 -8.65
C ASP A 269 -25.94 4.96 -8.24
N SER A 270 -26.35 3.92 -7.52
CA SER A 270 -27.73 3.81 -7.00
C SER A 270 -28.18 5.03 -6.20
N LYS A 271 -27.25 5.79 -5.59
CA LYS A 271 -27.52 7.06 -4.89
C LYS A 271 -28.23 8.13 -5.72
N TYR A 272 -28.16 8.04 -7.05
CA TYR A 272 -28.82 8.98 -7.97
C TYR A 272 -30.31 8.67 -8.15
N PHE A 273 -30.78 7.51 -7.68
CA PHE A 273 -32.11 6.99 -7.96
C PHE A 273 -32.89 6.70 -6.68
N LYS A 274 -34.22 6.79 -6.76
CA LYS A 274 -35.09 6.35 -5.68
C LYS A 274 -35.12 4.82 -5.67
N ASN A 275 -35.13 4.23 -4.48
CA ASN A 275 -35.18 2.77 -4.32
C ASN A 275 -36.37 2.11 -5.02
N GLU A 276 -37.52 2.79 -5.10
CA GLU A 276 -38.73 2.28 -5.75
C GLU A 276 -38.57 2.10 -7.27
N ASP A 277 -37.68 2.87 -7.90
CA ASP A 277 -37.46 2.86 -9.35
C ASP A 277 -36.33 1.88 -9.76
N ILE A 278 -35.52 1.42 -8.81
CA ILE A 278 -34.47 0.41 -9.03
C ILE A 278 -35.12 -0.97 -9.09
N LYS A 279 -35.02 -1.64 -10.24
CA LYS A 279 -35.68 -2.93 -10.50
C LYS A 279 -35.07 -4.10 -9.74
N LEU A 280 -33.74 -4.12 -9.60
CA LEU A 280 -33.04 -5.20 -8.89
C LEU A 280 -32.90 -4.89 -7.41
N GLU A 281 -33.48 -5.76 -6.57
CA GLU A 281 -33.47 -5.63 -5.11
C GLU A 281 -32.06 -5.48 -4.53
N PHE A 282 -31.09 -6.20 -5.10
CA PHE A 282 -29.69 -6.09 -4.69
C PHE A 282 -29.14 -4.66 -4.75
N PHE A 283 -29.61 -3.82 -5.68
CA PHE A 283 -29.11 -2.45 -5.82
C PHE A 283 -29.87 -1.40 -5.00
N LYS A 284 -30.95 -1.77 -4.31
CA LYS A 284 -31.68 -0.89 -3.38
C LYS A 284 -30.91 -0.71 -2.08
N ASP A 285 -31.14 0.40 -1.37
CA ASP A 285 -30.56 0.70 -0.05
C ASP A 285 -29.02 0.63 -0.08
N SER A 286 -28.45 1.61 -0.76
CA SER A 286 -27.11 1.64 -1.30
C SER A 286 -25.99 1.75 -0.25
N ASN A 287 -25.57 0.62 0.31
CA ASN A 287 -24.25 0.45 0.94
C ASN A 287 -23.56 -0.78 0.34
N SER A 288 -22.37 -0.60 -0.24
CA SER A 288 -21.51 -1.71 -0.69
C SER A 288 -20.75 -2.31 0.50
N ASP A 289 -21.48 -2.81 1.51
CA ASP A 289 -20.84 -3.48 2.64
C ASP A 289 -20.44 -4.92 2.27
N SER A 290 -19.50 -5.47 3.04
CA SER A 290 -18.97 -6.81 2.79
C SER A 290 -20.05 -7.89 2.84
N ALA A 291 -21.08 -7.75 3.67
CA ALA A 291 -22.16 -8.73 3.79
C ALA A 291 -23.04 -8.74 2.53
N LYS A 292 -23.35 -7.56 1.98
CA LYS A 292 -24.10 -7.41 0.75
C LYS A 292 -23.33 -7.99 -0.43
N ILE A 293 -22.05 -7.65 -0.57
CA ILE A 293 -21.20 -8.24 -1.62
C ILE A 293 -21.11 -9.77 -1.46
N PHE A 294 -21.04 -10.26 -0.23
CA PHE A 294 -21.03 -11.70 0.00
C PHE A 294 -22.34 -12.37 -0.40
N ARG A 295 -23.51 -11.78 -0.13
CA ARG A 295 -24.80 -12.27 -0.64
C ARG A 295 -24.84 -12.35 -2.17
N TYR A 296 -24.20 -11.41 -2.84
CA TYR A 296 -24.07 -11.47 -4.29
C TYR A 296 -23.18 -12.63 -4.76
N ILE A 297 -22.07 -12.87 -4.06
CA ILE A 297 -21.24 -14.07 -4.29
C ILE A 297 -22.07 -15.34 -4.05
N LEU A 298 -22.92 -15.39 -3.01
CA LEU A 298 -23.78 -16.55 -2.73
C LEU A 298 -24.79 -16.82 -3.86
N ASP A 299 -25.37 -15.77 -4.46
CA ASP A 299 -26.43 -15.90 -5.47
C ASP A 299 -25.92 -16.19 -6.89
N LYS A 300 -24.77 -15.60 -7.26
CA LYS A 300 -24.26 -15.59 -8.64
C LYS A 300 -22.81 -16.04 -8.75
N GLY A 301 -22.18 -16.41 -7.63
CA GLY A 301 -20.74 -16.66 -7.59
C GLY A 301 -20.31 -17.85 -8.42
N ASP A 302 -21.19 -18.78 -8.74
CA ASP A 302 -20.93 -20.02 -9.48
C ASP A 302 -20.77 -19.81 -11.00
N ILE A 303 -21.41 -18.80 -11.58
CA ILE A 303 -21.23 -18.43 -13.00
C ILE A 303 -20.03 -17.49 -13.25
N ALA A 304 -19.43 -16.99 -12.18
CA ALA A 304 -18.38 -15.98 -12.25
C ALA A 304 -17.02 -16.55 -12.62
N ASP A 305 -16.26 -15.82 -13.43
CA ASP A 305 -14.85 -16.13 -13.64
C ASP A 305 -14.00 -15.91 -12.37
N ASN A 306 -12.84 -16.57 -12.30
CA ASN A 306 -11.95 -16.48 -11.14
C ASN A 306 -11.40 -15.06 -10.90
N SER A 307 -11.27 -14.22 -11.93
CA SER A 307 -10.76 -12.84 -11.80
C SER A 307 -11.76 -11.97 -11.04
N ASN A 308 -13.03 -12.01 -11.43
CA ASN A 308 -14.12 -11.29 -10.77
C ASN A 308 -14.35 -11.79 -9.35
N ILE A 309 -14.33 -13.12 -9.14
CA ILE A 309 -14.47 -13.71 -7.79
C ILE A 309 -13.32 -13.29 -6.88
N LYS A 310 -12.09 -13.27 -7.38
CA LYS A 310 -10.94 -12.82 -6.57
C LYS A 310 -11.05 -11.36 -6.12
N LYS A 311 -11.62 -10.50 -6.96
CA LYS A 311 -11.89 -9.10 -6.56
C LYS A 311 -12.99 -9.02 -5.50
N ALA A 312 -14.11 -9.71 -5.72
CA ALA A 312 -15.22 -9.75 -4.77
C ALA A 312 -14.79 -10.32 -3.41
N PHE A 313 -14.04 -11.43 -3.43
CA PHE A 313 -13.47 -12.06 -2.24
C PHE A 313 -12.65 -11.11 -1.38
N LYS A 314 -11.80 -10.28 -1.99
CA LYS A 314 -11.00 -9.30 -1.25
C LYS A 314 -11.85 -8.28 -0.50
N ASP A 315 -12.96 -7.86 -1.09
CA ASP A 315 -13.89 -6.92 -0.45
C ASP A 315 -14.76 -7.60 0.62
N THR A 316 -14.83 -8.93 0.65
CA THR A 316 -15.58 -9.71 1.66
C THR A 316 -14.71 -10.40 2.70
N LEU A 317 -13.38 -10.36 2.58
CA LEU A 317 -12.45 -11.10 3.45
C LEU A 317 -12.57 -10.74 4.93
N SER A 318 -12.98 -9.51 5.26
CA SER A 318 -13.26 -9.08 6.63
C SER A 318 -14.34 -9.92 7.33
N LEU A 319 -15.23 -10.57 6.57
CA LEU A 319 -16.29 -11.41 7.13
C LEU A 319 -15.73 -12.65 7.84
N ALA A 320 -14.55 -13.13 7.45
CA ALA A 320 -13.89 -14.27 8.08
C ALA A 320 -13.44 -14.03 9.53
N ILE A 321 -13.47 -12.77 10.01
CA ILE A 321 -13.24 -12.40 11.42
C ILE A 321 -14.44 -11.68 12.05
N SER A 322 -15.59 -11.69 11.38
CA SER A 322 -16.82 -11.03 11.83
C SER A 322 -17.77 -12.00 12.56
N GLU A 323 -18.92 -11.51 13.01
CA GLU A 323 -20.00 -12.35 13.52
C GLU A 323 -20.54 -13.35 12.47
N ASN A 324 -20.40 -13.03 11.18
CA ASN A 324 -20.83 -13.89 10.06
C ASN A 324 -19.75 -14.91 9.64
N LYS A 325 -18.70 -15.10 10.46
CA LYS A 325 -17.58 -15.99 10.12
C LYS A 325 -18.02 -17.39 9.70
N GLN A 326 -18.99 -18.00 10.39
CA GLN A 326 -19.37 -19.39 10.11
C GLN A 326 -20.02 -19.54 8.72
N GLU A 327 -20.92 -18.64 8.34
CA GLU A 327 -21.54 -18.63 7.01
C GLU A 327 -20.50 -18.41 5.92
N TYR A 328 -19.51 -17.55 6.19
CA TYR A 328 -18.41 -17.31 5.27
C TYR A 328 -17.56 -18.57 5.04
N PHE A 329 -17.20 -19.29 6.11
CA PHE A 329 -16.49 -20.58 6.01
C PHE A 329 -17.34 -21.65 5.30
N ASP A 330 -18.64 -21.73 5.61
CA ASP A 330 -19.57 -22.68 5.00
C ASP A 330 -19.57 -22.57 3.47
N TYR A 331 -19.70 -21.33 2.96
CA TYR A 331 -19.67 -21.08 1.52
C TYR A 331 -18.34 -21.49 0.89
N TRP A 332 -17.21 -20.95 1.38
CA TRP A 332 -15.91 -21.17 0.74
C TRP A 332 -15.45 -22.63 0.78
N ILE A 333 -15.86 -23.38 1.81
CA ILE A 333 -15.63 -24.83 1.87
C ILE A 333 -16.56 -25.55 0.87
N SER A 334 -17.83 -25.16 0.76
CA SER A 334 -18.77 -25.79 -0.19
C SER A 334 -18.37 -25.63 -1.65
N VAL A 335 -17.76 -24.49 -2.03
CA VAL A 335 -17.32 -24.21 -3.41
C VAL A 335 -15.87 -24.61 -3.67
N TYR A 336 -15.25 -25.41 -2.79
CA TYR A 336 -13.85 -25.81 -2.92
C TYR A 336 -13.56 -26.51 -4.25
N ASP A 337 -14.45 -27.37 -4.74
CA ASP A 337 -14.27 -28.08 -6.01
C ASP A 337 -14.11 -27.11 -7.20
N LEU A 338 -14.82 -25.98 -7.14
CA LEU A 338 -14.86 -24.94 -8.16
C LEU A 338 -13.70 -23.94 -8.03
N ARG A 339 -13.36 -23.54 -6.79
CA ARG A 339 -12.48 -22.39 -6.52
C ARG A 339 -11.10 -22.77 -5.99
N GLY A 340 -10.95 -23.98 -5.46
CA GLY A 340 -9.69 -24.51 -4.95
C GLY A 340 -9.23 -23.90 -3.63
N TRP A 341 -7.97 -24.16 -3.29
CA TRP A 341 -7.39 -23.86 -1.98
C TRP A 341 -7.08 -22.38 -1.73
N GLU A 342 -6.76 -21.61 -2.77
CA GLU A 342 -6.26 -20.22 -2.65
C GLU A 342 -7.14 -19.34 -1.74
N PHE A 343 -8.45 -19.41 -1.91
CA PHE A 343 -9.41 -18.61 -1.12
C PHE A 343 -9.47 -19.04 0.35
N LEU A 344 -9.53 -20.34 0.60
CA LEU A 344 -9.53 -20.88 1.96
C LEU A 344 -8.21 -20.59 2.67
N GLU A 345 -7.09 -20.66 1.95
CA GLU A 345 -5.78 -20.31 2.47
C GLU A 345 -5.74 -18.85 2.95
N GLU A 346 -6.23 -17.90 2.13
CA GLU A 346 -6.30 -16.50 2.52
C GLU A 346 -7.21 -16.30 3.77
N ILE A 347 -8.38 -16.95 3.81
CA ILE A 347 -9.29 -16.92 4.98
C ILE A 347 -8.63 -17.43 6.26
N ILE A 348 -7.88 -18.53 6.15
CA ILE A 348 -7.19 -19.15 7.26
C ILE A 348 -6.02 -18.27 7.71
N ASN A 349 -5.30 -17.67 6.78
CA ASN A 349 -4.09 -16.91 7.05
C ASN A 349 -4.33 -15.54 7.71
N ILE A 350 -5.53 -14.96 7.59
CA ILE A 350 -5.86 -13.70 8.28
C ILE A 350 -6.13 -13.87 9.78
N GLN A 351 -6.28 -15.11 10.26
CA GLN A 351 -6.55 -15.40 11.66
C GLN A 351 -5.29 -15.20 12.50
N GLU A 352 -5.43 -14.58 13.68
CA GLU A 352 -4.29 -14.36 14.59
C GLU A 352 -3.62 -15.68 14.99
N ASP A 353 -4.43 -16.70 15.29
CA ASP A 353 -3.98 -18.08 15.43
C ASP A 353 -4.87 -19.02 14.60
N ARG A 354 -4.27 -19.70 13.63
CA ARG A 354 -4.96 -20.58 12.67
C ARG A 354 -5.58 -21.81 13.32
N LEU A 355 -5.16 -22.17 14.54
CA LEU A 355 -5.79 -23.27 15.29
C LEU A 355 -7.18 -22.89 15.78
N THR A 356 -7.45 -21.59 16.00
CA THR A 356 -8.71 -21.12 16.59
C THR A 356 -9.91 -21.34 15.69
N ILE A 357 -9.69 -21.45 14.38
CA ILE A 357 -10.75 -21.69 13.38
C ILE A 357 -11.03 -23.18 13.10
N SER A 358 -10.40 -24.09 13.86
CA SER A 358 -10.61 -25.53 13.66
C SER A 358 -12.06 -25.95 13.89
N GLN A 359 -12.78 -25.24 14.76
CA GLN A 359 -14.20 -25.47 15.02
C GLN A 359 -15.07 -25.05 13.82
N GLU A 360 -14.78 -23.91 13.22
CA GLU A 360 -15.48 -23.38 12.05
C GLU A 360 -15.29 -24.31 10.86
N ILE A 361 -14.04 -24.73 10.58
CA ILE A 361 -13.72 -25.70 9.53
C ILE A 361 -14.48 -27.01 9.77
N LEU A 362 -14.46 -27.55 10.99
CA LEU A 362 -15.19 -28.78 11.31
C LEU A 362 -16.70 -28.61 11.08
N THR A 363 -17.26 -27.48 11.50
CA THR A 363 -18.70 -27.19 11.39
C THR A 363 -19.12 -27.10 9.93
N SER A 364 -18.33 -26.42 9.09
CA SER A 364 -18.57 -26.33 7.65
C SER A 364 -18.42 -27.66 6.95
N LEU A 365 -17.35 -28.42 7.24
CA LEU A 365 -17.17 -29.76 6.69
C LEU A 365 -18.34 -30.69 7.04
N ARG A 366 -18.87 -30.65 8.27
CA ARG A 366 -20.04 -31.46 8.64
C ARG A 366 -21.27 -31.17 7.77
N LYS A 367 -21.41 -29.95 7.25
CA LYS A 367 -22.52 -29.59 6.36
C LYS A 367 -22.32 -30.09 4.93
N SER A 368 -21.09 -30.02 4.41
CA SER A 368 -20.80 -30.19 2.98
C SER A 368 -19.92 -31.38 2.62
N VAL A 369 -19.46 -32.20 3.59
CA VAL A 369 -18.50 -33.30 3.34
C VAL A 369 -18.97 -34.31 2.27
N LEU A 370 -20.29 -34.52 2.15
CA LEU A 370 -20.85 -35.45 1.16
C LEU A 370 -20.97 -34.84 -0.24
N GLU A 371 -20.86 -33.52 -0.36
CA GLU A 371 -21.06 -32.76 -1.60
C GLU A 371 -19.73 -32.39 -2.27
N ILE A 372 -18.65 -32.28 -1.48
CA ILE A 372 -17.31 -31.94 -1.96
C ILE A 372 -16.65 -33.18 -2.57
N LYS A 373 -16.48 -33.17 -3.90
CA LYS A 373 -15.84 -34.27 -4.63
C LYS A 373 -14.35 -34.38 -4.32
N LYS A 374 -13.66 -33.25 -4.17
CA LYS A 374 -12.21 -33.20 -3.84
C LYS A 374 -11.95 -33.12 -2.34
N ILE A 375 -12.76 -33.83 -1.54
CA ILE A 375 -12.68 -33.76 -0.07
C ILE A 375 -11.32 -34.23 0.45
N ALA A 376 -10.69 -35.21 -0.22
CA ALA A 376 -9.36 -35.68 0.12
C ALA A 376 -8.28 -34.60 -0.06
N GLU A 377 -8.35 -33.86 -1.17
CA GLU A 377 -7.45 -32.74 -1.47
C GLU A 377 -7.64 -31.59 -0.48
N LEU A 378 -8.89 -31.21 -0.20
CA LEU A 378 -9.21 -30.20 0.81
C LEU A 378 -8.63 -30.58 2.18
N PHE A 379 -8.82 -31.83 2.60
CA PHE A 379 -8.32 -32.32 3.87
C PHE A 379 -6.80 -32.30 3.96
N LEU A 380 -6.10 -32.71 2.89
CA LEU A 380 -4.64 -32.64 2.85
C LEU A 380 -4.15 -31.19 2.95
N ASN A 381 -4.76 -30.26 2.21
CA ASN A 381 -4.40 -28.85 2.26
C ASN A 381 -4.59 -28.24 3.66
N ILE A 382 -5.69 -28.56 4.35
CA ILE A 382 -5.92 -28.16 5.75
C ILE A 382 -4.79 -28.71 6.65
N ALA A 383 -4.47 -30.00 6.51
CA ALA A 383 -3.43 -30.63 7.33
C ALA A 383 -2.04 -30.01 7.10
N GLU A 384 -1.68 -29.76 5.84
CA GLU A 384 -0.41 -29.14 5.46
C GLU A 384 -0.31 -27.70 5.92
N ASN A 385 -1.39 -26.91 5.80
CA ASN A 385 -1.40 -25.52 6.28
C ASN A 385 -1.20 -25.45 7.80
N ILE A 386 -1.88 -26.30 8.57
CA ILE A 386 -1.69 -26.38 10.03
C ILE A 386 -0.24 -26.77 10.35
N TYR A 387 0.30 -27.79 9.69
CA TYR A 387 1.68 -28.22 9.92
C TYR A 387 2.69 -27.10 9.62
N ASN A 388 2.55 -26.44 8.47
CA ASN A 388 3.42 -25.35 8.04
C ASN A 388 3.33 -24.15 8.98
N TYR A 389 2.12 -23.79 9.43
CA TYR A 389 1.90 -22.76 10.43
C TYR A 389 2.62 -23.08 11.74
N LEU A 390 2.37 -24.25 12.33
CA LEU A 390 2.99 -24.65 13.59
C LEU A 390 4.51 -24.75 13.49
N LYS A 391 5.02 -25.18 12.34
CA LYS A 391 6.47 -25.23 12.06
C LYS A 391 7.08 -23.83 12.00
N SER A 392 6.36 -22.84 11.45
CA SER A 392 6.83 -21.45 11.33
C SER A 392 6.97 -20.72 12.66
N LEU A 393 6.25 -21.14 13.71
CA LEU A 393 6.24 -20.46 15.01
C LEU A 393 7.50 -20.66 15.88
N ASP A 394 8.52 -21.40 15.42
CA ASP A 394 9.77 -21.77 16.13
C ASP A 394 9.71 -21.60 17.66
N LYS A 395 8.84 -22.41 18.31
CA LYS A 395 8.70 -22.57 19.78
C LYS A 395 7.73 -21.63 20.49
N LYS A 396 6.92 -20.87 19.75
CA LYS A 396 5.87 -19.99 20.28
C LYS A 396 4.45 -20.50 19.99
N ILE A 397 4.23 -21.81 20.04
CA ILE A 397 2.86 -22.35 19.91
C ILE A 397 2.15 -22.19 21.26
N SER A 398 1.02 -21.49 21.28
CA SER A 398 0.15 -21.41 22.46
C SER A 398 -0.40 -22.80 22.79
N LEU A 399 -0.14 -23.28 24.00
CA LEU A 399 -0.65 -24.56 24.46
C LEU A 399 -2.18 -24.55 24.55
N ASP A 400 -2.77 -23.42 24.94
CA ASP A 400 -4.23 -23.25 25.00
C ASP A 400 -4.87 -23.43 23.64
N ASN A 401 -4.40 -22.67 22.64
CA ASN A 401 -4.98 -22.71 21.29
C ASN A 401 -4.86 -24.12 20.70
N PHE A 402 -3.75 -24.81 20.95
CA PHE A 402 -3.59 -26.21 20.56
C PHE A 402 -4.54 -27.15 21.30
N VAL A 403 -4.67 -27.02 22.63
CA VAL A 403 -5.49 -27.91 23.45
C VAL A 403 -6.97 -27.82 23.07
N PHE A 404 -7.48 -26.63 22.83
CA PHE A 404 -8.87 -26.44 22.41
C PHE A 404 -9.11 -26.80 20.93
N ALA A 405 -8.10 -26.66 20.06
CA ALA A 405 -8.21 -27.10 18.67
C ALA A 405 -8.12 -28.63 18.49
N ALA A 406 -7.36 -29.32 19.34
CA ALA A 406 -7.04 -30.75 19.17
C ALA A 406 -8.28 -31.67 19.04
N PRO A 407 -9.35 -31.52 19.84
CA PRO A 407 -10.58 -32.27 19.65
C PRO A 407 -11.23 -32.02 18.29
N HIS A 408 -11.28 -30.77 17.82
CA HIS A 408 -11.85 -30.43 16.52
C HIS A 408 -11.05 -31.03 15.37
N LEU A 409 -9.72 -30.93 15.42
CA LEU A 409 -8.83 -31.53 14.41
C LEU A 409 -8.96 -33.05 14.36
N ASN A 410 -9.09 -33.72 15.52
CA ASN A 410 -9.33 -35.16 15.57
C ASN A 410 -10.68 -35.54 14.93
N GLU A 411 -11.73 -34.77 15.18
CA GLU A 411 -13.04 -34.99 14.58
C GLU A 411 -13.04 -34.72 13.07
N ILE A 412 -12.24 -33.76 12.57
CA ILE A 412 -12.02 -33.58 11.12
C ILE A 412 -11.40 -34.83 10.51
N VAL A 413 -10.36 -35.39 11.13
CA VAL A 413 -9.72 -36.65 10.68
C VAL A 413 -10.75 -37.79 10.61
N ILE A 414 -11.56 -37.95 11.66
CA ILE A 414 -12.60 -38.98 11.73
C ILE A 414 -13.64 -38.77 10.62
N LEU A 415 -14.11 -37.53 10.47
CA LEU A 415 -15.15 -37.18 9.49
C LEU A 415 -14.70 -37.52 8.06
N VAL A 416 -13.50 -37.09 7.66
CA VAL A 416 -12.98 -37.32 6.31
C VAL A 416 -12.60 -38.80 6.10
N THR A 417 -12.02 -39.46 7.10
CA THR A 417 -11.68 -40.89 6.98
C THR A 417 -12.91 -41.78 6.81
N ASN A 418 -14.06 -41.37 7.37
CA ASN A 418 -15.32 -42.10 7.25
C ASN A 418 -16.17 -41.62 6.05
N ALA A 419 -15.74 -40.59 5.32
CA ALA A 419 -16.43 -40.14 4.13
C ALA A 419 -16.29 -41.19 3.01
N LYS A 420 -17.31 -41.29 2.16
CA LYS A 420 -17.24 -42.13 0.95
C LYS A 420 -16.32 -41.43 -0.05
N ILE A 421 -15.06 -41.84 -0.09
CA ILE A 421 -14.04 -41.33 -1.01
C ILE A 421 -13.74 -42.36 -2.10
N GLU A 422 -13.36 -41.89 -3.28
CA GLU A 422 -12.91 -42.76 -4.36
C GLU A 422 -11.60 -43.45 -3.97
N GLU A 423 -11.41 -44.69 -4.43
CA GLU A 423 -10.23 -45.49 -4.07
C GLU A 423 -8.92 -44.83 -4.52
N SER A 424 -8.96 -44.08 -5.62
CA SER A 424 -7.87 -43.26 -6.15
C SER A 424 -7.39 -42.17 -5.18
N GLU A 425 -8.26 -41.68 -4.28
CA GLU A 425 -7.94 -40.60 -3.34
C GLU A 425 -7.52 -41.09 -1.95
N ASN A 426 -7.57 -42.41 -1.69
CA ASN A 426 -7.25 -43.00 -0.39
C ASN A 426 -5.83 -42.62 0.10
N GLU A 427 -4.85 -42.59 -0.79
CA GLU A 427 -3.48 -42.20 -0.43
C GLU A 427 -3.40 -40.74 0.05
N THR A 428 -4.17 -39.85 -0.55
CA THR A 428 -4.24 -38.43 -0.18
C THR A 428 -4.82 -38.27 1.21
N VAL A 429 -5.90 -39.01 1.53
CA VAL A 429 -6.49 -39.03 2.87
C VAL A 429 -5.51 -39.61 3.90
N ILE A 430 -4.82 -40.70 3.57
CA ILE A 430 -3.80 -41.30 4.45
C ILE A 430 -2.68 -40.28 4.76
N LYS A 431 -2.22 -39.52 3.76
CA LYS A 431 -1.20 -38.47 3.94
C LYS A 431 -1.69 -37.38 4.89
N GLY A 432 -2.86 -36.80 4.63
CA GLY A 432 -3.45 -35.73 5.47
C GLY A 432 -3.66 -36.21 6.91
N ARG A 433 -4.22 -37.41 7.07
CA ARG A 433 -4.43 -38.08 8.36
C ARG A 433 -3.13 -38.22 9.13
N LYS A 434 -2.07 -38.73 8.48
CA LYS A 434 -0.77 -38.95 9.11
C LYS A 434 -0.16 -37.64 9.61
N ILE A 435 -0.27 -36.55 8.85
CA ILE A 435 0.23 -35.22 9.27
C ILE A 435 -0.45 -34.78 10.58
N LEU A 436 -1.80 -34.81 10.62
CA LEU A 436 -2.55 -34.39 11.80
C LEU A 436 -2.32 -35.33 12.98
N ASP A 437 -2.35 -36.65 12.77
CA ASP A 437 -2.10 -37.62 13.85
C ASP A 437 -0.68 -37.50 14.42
N ASP A 438 0.34 -37.26 13.58
CA ASP A 438 1.71 -37.03 14.02
C ASP A 438 1.81 -35.80 14.94
N ILE A 439 1.09 -34.73 14.63
CA ILE A 439 1.03 -33.49 15.43
C ILE A 439 0.24 -33.74 16.72
N LEU A 440 -0.99 -34.24 16.62
CA LEU A 440 -1.90 -34.48 17.75
C LEU A 440 -1.27 -35.41 18.78
N PHE A 441 -0.77 -36.57 18.34
CA PHE A 441 -0.09 -37.51 19.22
C PHE A 441 1.18 -36.90 19.83
N GLY A 442 2.04 -36.32 18.99
CA GLY A 442 3.36 -35.84 19.42
C GLY A 442 3.26 -34.72 20.47
N MET A 443 2.39 -33.74 20.22
CA MET A 443 2.18 -32.59 21.10
C MET A 443 1.55 -33.03 22.43
N ILE A 444 0.43 -33.77 22.39
CA ILE A 444 -0.26 -34.22 23.60
C ILE A 444 0.64 -35.15 24.41
N PHE A 445 1.29 -36.13 23.78
CA PHE A 445 2.14 -37.08 24.49
C PHE A 445 3.35 -36.41 25.15
N LYS A 446 4.01 -35.47 24.45
CA LYS A 446 5.17 -34.74 24.99
C LYS A 446 4.77 -33.84 26.14
N TYR A 447 3.67 -33.12 26.00
CA TYR A 447 3.26 -32.07 26.93
C TYR A 447 2.19 -32.50 27.95
N ARG A 448 1.83 -33.78 28.01
CA ARG A 448 0.86 -34.37 28.95
C ARG A 448 0.93 -33.89 30.40
N ARG A 449 2.14 -33.63 30.94
CA ARG A 449 2.30 -33.09 32.30
C ARG A 449 1.80 -31.65 32.40
N LYS A 450 2.11 -30.82 31.39
CA LYS A 450 1.60 -29.45 31.30
C LYS A 450 0.09 -29.45 31.08
N CYS A 451 -0.45 -30.35 30.27
CA CYS A 451 -1.90 -30.49 30.06
C CYS A 451 -2.69 -30.95 31.30
N SER A 452 -2.02 -31.41 32.38
CA SER A 452 -2.72 -31.85 33.61
C SER A 452 -3.36 -30.71 34.42
N ILE A 453 -3.10 -29.46 34.04
CA ILE A 453 -3.64 -28.26 34.70
C ILE A 453 -5.03 -27.86 34.21
N TYR A 454 -5.45 -28.32 33.02
CA TYR A 454 -6.78 -28.02 32.50
C TYR A 454 -7.87 -28.77 33.27
N ASN A 455 -9.12 -28.37 33.05
CA ASN A 455 -10.28 -29.02 33.67
C ASN A 455 -10.46 -30.48 33.20
N GLU A 456 -11.29 -31.23 33.93
CA GLU A 456 -11.48 -32.67 33.71
C GLU A 456 -12.02 -33.00 32.31
N GLN A 457 -12.91 -32.17 31.78
CA GLN A 457 -13.51 -32.37 30.46
C GLN A 457 -12.47 -32.22 29.35
N VAL A 458 -11.66 -31.16 29.39
CA VAL A 458 -10.55 -30.94 28.44
C VAL A 458 -9.57 -32.12 28.48
N ILE A 459 -9.22 -32.60 29.67
CA ILE A 459 -8.31 -33.76 29.82
C ILE A 459 -8.93 -35.04 29.24
N LYS A 460 -10.24 -35.25 29.43
CA LYS A 460 -10.96 -36.39 28.83
C LYS A 460 -10.91 -36.32 27.31
N ASP A 461 -11.15 -35.15 26.73
CA ASP A 461 -11.12 -34.95 25.28
C ASP A 461 -9.71 -35.15 24.72
N LEU A 462 -8.67 -34.59 25.35
CA LEU A 462 -7.28 -34.81 24.97
C LEU A 462 -6.85 -36.28 25.06
N ASN A 463 -7.33 -37.02 26.07
CA ASN A 463 -7.05 -38.45 26.20
C ASN A 463 -7.75 -39.26 25.10
N LYS A 464 -8.96 -38.88 24.67
CA LYS A 464 -9.64 -39.47 23.51
C LYS A 464 -8.81 -39.22 22.25
N VAL A 465 -8.46 -37.97 21.97
CA VAL A 465 -7.62 -37.59 20.81
C VAL A 465 -6.31 -38.38 20.79
N LEU A 466 -5.63 -38.48 21.94
CA LEU A 466 -4.37 -39.21 22.04
C LEU A 466 -4.53 -40.72 21.75
N GLN A 467 -5.63 -41.33 22.18
CA GLN A 467 -5.93 -42.74 21.89
C GLN A 467 -6.27 -42.95 20.42
N ASP A 468 -7.11 -42.08 19.86
CA ASP A 468 -7.54 -42.12 18.47
C ASP A 468 -6.33 -42.00 17.52
N SER A 469 -5.48 -40.99 17.70
CA SER A 469 -4.26 -40.81 16.91
C SER A 469 -3.27 -41.96 17.11
N SER A 470 -3.12 -42.48 18.33
CA SER A 470 -2.28 -43.65 18.60
C SER A 470 -2.75 -44.89 17.83
N SER A 471 -4.07 -45.12 17.76
CA SER A 471 -4.65 -46.25 17.05
C SER A 471 -4.43 -46.12 15.54
N ARG A 472 -4.62 -44.93 14.96
CA ARG A 472 -4.47 -44.68 13.51
C ARG A 472 -3.01 -44.64 13.04
N LEU A 473 -2.06 -44.47 13.97
CA LEU A 473 -0.61 -44.61 13.74
C LEU A 473 -0.08 -46.03 14.03
N ASP A 474 -0.97 -47.02 14.19
CA ASP A 474 -0.65 -48.43 14.46
C ASP A 474 0.25 -48.64 15.69
N ARG A 475 -0.01 -47.88 16.77
CA ARG A 475 0.76 -47.97 18.02
C ARG A 475 0.08 -48.88 19.05
N PRO A 476 0.87 -49.52 19.93
CA PRO A 476 0.32 -50.26 21.06
C PRO A 476 -0.49 -49.36 21.98
N LYS A 477 -1.52 -49.91 22.62
CA LYS A 477 -2.38 -49.19 23.57
C LYS A 477 -1.56 -48.44 24.61
N LEU A 478 -1.80 -47.13 24.71
CA LEU A 478 -1.05 -46.25 25.60
C LEU A 478 -1.37 -46.54 27.07
N LYS A 479 -0.33 -46.86 27.85
CA LYS A 479 -0.42 -47.08 29.30
C LYS A 479 -0.35 -45.77 30.11
N LYS A 480 0.08 -44.67 29.51
CA LYS A 480 0.32 -43.38 30.19
C LYS A 480 -0.55 -42.28 29.59
N LEU A 481 -1.74 -42.13 30.14
CA LEU A 481 -2.69 -41.05 29.83
C LEU A 481 -2.41 -39.80 30.69
N ILE A 482 -3.02 -38.67 30.32
CA ILE A 482 -3.04 -37.46 31.14
C ILE A 482 -3.89 -37.78 32.37
N LYS A 483 -3.33 -37.55 33.57
CA LYS A 483 -4.03 -37.75 34.84
C LYS A 483 -4.63 -36.43 35.30
N PHE A 484 -5.92 -36.45 35.63
CA PHE A 484 -6.56 -35.37 36.38
C PHE A 484 -6.10 -35.44 37.84
N ASP A 485 -5.73 -34.28 38.41
CA ASP A 485 -5.18 -34.18 39.75
C ASP A 485 -6.02 -33.19 40.56
N LYS A 486 -6.99 -33.72 41.33
CA LYS A 486 -7.95 -32.96 42.15
C LYS A 486 -7.29 -32.01 43.14
N SER A 487 -5.99 -32.17 43.43
CA SER A 487 -5.25 -31.34 44.39
C SER A 487 -4.73 -30.03 43.79
N LYS A 488 -4.83 -29.84 42.47
CA LYS A 488 -4.31 -28.66 41.76
C LYS A 488 -5.41 -27.63 41.48
N LYS A 489 -5.00 -26.36 41.39
CA LYS A 489 -5.86 -25.30 40.87
C LYS A 489 -5.96 -25.45 39.35
N HIS A 490 -7.16 -25.77 38.86
CA HIS A 490 -7.42 -25.93 37.43
C HIS A 490 -7.75 -24.59 36.78
N GLN A 491 -7.40 -24.45 35.50
CA GLN A 491 -7.56 -23.22 34.73
C GLN A 491 -8.08 -23.53 33.34
N ASP A 492 -8.87 -22.60 32.79
CA ASP A 492 -9.38 -22.68 31.41
C ASP A 492 -8.43 -21.99 30.41
N LYS A 493 -7.51 -21.15 30.89
CA LYS A 493 -6.45 -20.51 30.09
C LYS A 493 -5.12 -20.50 30.83
N THR A 494 -4.02 -20.57 30.08
CA THR A 494 -2.64 -20.67 30.53
C THR A 494 -1.72 -19.86 29.59
N ASP A 495 -0.69 -19.21 30.11
CA ASP A 495 0.29 -18.47 29.28
C ASP A 495 1.45 -19.37 28.81
N ILE A 496 1.17 -20.64 28.55
CA ILE A 496 2.21 -21.63 28.25
C ILE A 496 2.46 -21.71 26.75
N TYR A 497 3.71 -21.46 26.35
CA TYR A 497 4.18 -21.67 24.99
C TYR A 497 5.05 -22.93 24.87
N VAL A 498 4.91 -23.63 23.74
CA VAL A 498 5.55 -24.91 23.47
C VAL A 498 6.17 -24.99 22.07
N LYS A 499 7.02 -26.01 21.88
CA LYS A 499 7.64 -26.33 20.59
C LYS A 499 6.77 -27.33 19.86
N LEU A 500 6.75 -27.26 18.53
CA LEU A 500 6.15 -28.33 17.74
C LEU A 500 6.89 -29.64 18.03
N VAL A 501 6.15 -30.66 18.42
CA VAL A 501 6.65 -32.02 18.58
C VAL A 501 5.73 -32.95 17.84
N THR A 502 6.24 -33.53 16.74
CA THR A 502 5.57 -34.57 15.99
C THR A 502 5.99 -35.95 16.50
N GLU A 503 5.21 -36.98 16.19
CA GLU A 503 5.58 -38.36 16.49
C GLU A 503 6.97 -38.72 15.90
N GLN A 504 7.24 -38.31 14.65
CA GLN A 504 8.52 -38.55 14.01
C GLN A 504 9.70 -37.96 14.81
N ILE A 505 9.54 -36.77 15.38
CA ILE A 505 10.54 -36.15 16.27
C ILE A 505 10.74 -36.99 17.54
N LEU A 506 9.66 -37.53 18.12
CA LEU A 506 9.75 -38.40 19.29
C LEU A 506 10.51 -39.70 18.98
N ILE A 507 10.25 -40.32 17.83
CA ILE A 507 10.95 -41.54 17.38
C ILE A 507 12.44 -41.24 17.16
N LYS A 508 12.76 -40.15 16.45
CA LYS A 508 14.14 -39.74 16.18
C LYS A 508 14.92 -39.49 17.47
N ASN A 509 14.33 -38.75 18.41
CA ASN A 509 14.94 -38.48 19.71
C ASN A 509 15.13 -39.75 20.55
N LYS A 510 14.18 -40.69 20.51
CA LYS A 510 14.31 -41.98 21.20
C LYS A 510 15.44 -42.83 20.59
N LYS A 511 15.55 -42.87 19.25
CA LYS A 511 16.66 -43.54 18.56
C LYS A 511 18.00 -42.92 18.95
N ILE A 512 18.14 -41.59 18.89
CA ILE A 512 19.37 -40.88 19.28
C ILE A 512 19.72 -41.14 20.75
N MET A 513 18.75 -41.08 21.66
CA MET A 513 18.98 -41.37 23.08
C MET A 513 19.43 -42.82 23.29
N MET A 514 18.84 -43.78 22.57
CA MET A 514 19.24 -45.17 22.63
C MET A 514 20.66 -45.37 22.09
N TRP A 515 21.01 -44.72 20.98
CA TRP A 515 22.38 -44.70 20.44
C TRP A 515 23.37 -44.06 21.40
N ALA A 516 23.00 -42.97 22.09
CA ALA A 516 23.84 -42.33 23.09
C ALA A 516 24.05 -43.20 24.34
N ILE A 517 23.02 -43.92 24.79
CA ILE A 517 23.14 -44.90 25.89
C ILE A 517 24.05 -46.05 25.47
N ILE A 518 23.85 -46.61 24.27
CA ILE A 518 24.70 -47.69 23.74
C ILE A 518 26.15 -47.20 23.65
N ALA A 519 26.38 -46.03 23.02
CA ALA A 519 27.70 -45.42 22.90
C ALA A 519 28.36 -45.21 24.28
N GLY A 520 27.62 -44.67 25.25
CA GLY A 520 28.07 -44.46 26.62
C GLY A 520 28.47 -45.76 27.33
N VAL A 521 27.65 -46.81 27.21
CA VAL A 521 27.94 -48.14 27.77
C VAL A 521 29.18 -48.74 27.11
N THR A 522 29.30 -48.69 25.77
CA THR A 522 30.51 -49.18 25.07
C THR A 522 31.77 -48.42 25.45
N SER A 523 31.72 -47.09 25.61
CA SER A 523 32.87 -46.31 26.06
C SER A 523 33.31 -46.66 27.49
N SER A 524 32.36 -46.94 28.40
CA SER A 524 32.71 -47.39 29.76
C SER A 524 33.39 -48.76 29.77
N ILE A 525 32.95 -49.70 28.91
CA ILE A 525 33.54 -51.03 28.79
C ILE A 525 34.97 -50.94 28.26
N ILE A 526 35.20 -50.15 27.21
CA ILE A 526 36.53 -49.94 26.62
C ILE A 526 37.48 -49.29 27.63
N LEU A 527 37.03 -48.28 28.39
CA LEU A 527 37.83 -47.64 29.44
C LEU A 527 38.21 -48.62 30.55
N THR A 528 37.28 -49.51 30.92
CA THR A 528 37.53 -50.54 31.95
C THR A 528 38.56 -51.56 31.48
N ILE A 529 38.52 -51.96 30.20
CA ILE A 529 39.51 -52.87 29.60
C ILE A 529 40.88 -52.19 29.49
N LEU A 530 40.94 -50.92 29.05
CA LEU A 530 42.18 -50.14 29.00
C LEU A 530 42.82 -49.99 30.38
N LEU A 531 42.02 -49.70 31.42
CA LEU A 531 42.50 -49.63 32.79
C LEU A 531 43.02 -50.98 33.30
N LEU A 532 42.35 -52.09 32.97
CA LEU A 532 42.81 -53.44 33.29
C LEU A 532 44.14 -53.79 32.61
N VAL A 533 44.30 -53.43 31.33
CA VAL A 533 45.56 -53.63 30.59
C VAL A 533 46.66 -52.76 31.17
N LEU A 534 46.39 -51.49 31.50
CA LEU A 534 47.36 -50.60 32.15
C LEU A 534 47.78 -51.12 33.52
N PHE A 535 46.84 -51.67 34.29
CA PHE A 535 47.11 -52.29 35.58
C PHE A 535 47.97 -53.55 35.44
N LEU A 536 47.72 -54.37 34.41
CA LEU A 536 48.54 -55.55 34.09
C LEU A 536 49.94 -55.18 33.61
N VAL A 537 50.11 -54.10 32.85
CA VAL A 537 51.43 -53.62 32.37
C VAL A 537 52.25 -52.99 33.50
N ILE A 538 51.61 -52.39 34.53
CA ILE A 538 52.31 -51.86 35.71
C ILE A 538 52.75 -52.98 36.69
N LEU A 539 52.13 -54.16 36.61
CA LEU A 539 52.40 -55.30 37.49
C LEU A 539 53.49 -56.25 36.97
N VAL A 540 53.96 -56.05 35.74
CA VAL A 540 55.12 -56.73 35.13
C VAL A 540 56.30 -55.77 35.13
#